data_AF-A0A353BUQ1-F1
#
_entry.id   AF-A0A353BUQ1-F1
#
_cell.length_a   1.000
_cell.length_b   1.000
_cell.length_c   1.000
_cell.angle_alpha   90.00
_cell.angle_beta   90.00
_cell.angle_gamma   90.00
#
_symmetry.space_group_name_H-M   'P 1'
#
loop_
_entity.id
_entity.type
_entity.pdbx_description
1 polymer ?
#
loop_
_entity_poly.entity_id
_entity_poly.type
_entity_poly.pdbx_seq_one_letter_code
_entity_poly.pdbx_strand_id
1 'polypeptide(L)'
;LYRILRDYLSKDVNRLQIDDSEAYSKAIELVKSLAPSCKSRIQFYSNEIPLFESYNVDLQLEKALKKKVWLDCGAYLVFDQTEALAVIDVNTGKFTGSINLEDTVFQTNMMAAVEIAKQIRLRNLGGIIIVDFIDMVSDEERAKVIAKLNSELQRDKTKINILGFTSLGLLEITRKKVKQSLREILQVECESCDGVGYIASIDSFAQKAIRSVQQIANNTKAEALLLGVNPQIASILIGPGGANLDKTERMLNKTIYVKGQESLQLDQVRLLASGTKAEIEILSLPVKEGEIVDLKITENHIANPEDGISRIEGYVVNVEDAGAFVGKT
;
A
#
# COMPACT_ATOMS: atom_id res chain seq x y z
N LEU A 1 0.43 -12.15 30.57
CA LEU A 1 1.04 -13.44 30.97
C LEU A 1 0.02 -14.48 31.46
N TYR A 2 -0.72 -14.25 32.56
CA TYR A 2 -1.69 -15.22 33.12
C TYR A 2 -2.63 -15.84 32.08
N ARG A 3 -3.27 -15.01 31.25
CA ARG A 3 -4.17 -15.45 30.19
C ARG A 3 -3.48 -16.37 29.16
N ILE A 4 -2.22 -16.11 28.83
CA ILE A 4 -1.45 -16.93 27.88
C ILE A 4 -1.23 -18.32 28.48
N LEU A 5 -0.79 -18.38 29.74
CA LEU A 5 -0.57 -19.65 30.44
C LEU A 5 -1.87 -20.47 30.55
N ARG A 6 -2.98 -19.84 30.91
CA ARG A 6 -4.28 -20.51 31.04
C ARG A 6 -4.83 -20.99 29.68
N ASP A 7 -4.79 -20.14 28.66
CA ASP A 7 -5.47 -20.42 27.38
C ASP A 7 -4.61 -21.28 26.43
N TYR A 8 -3.27 -21.20 26.51
CA TYR A 8 -2.36 -21.81 25.54
C TYR A 8 -1.43 -22.88 26.09
N LEU A 9 -1.18 -23.00 27.41
CA LEU A 9 -0.33 -24.07 27.96
C LEU A 9 -1.10 -25.40 28.08
N SER A 10 -1.67 -25.88 26.97
CA SER A 10 -2.43 -27.13 26.89
C SER A 10 -1.50 -28.35 26.86
N LYS A 11 -2.08 -29.56 26.81
CA LYS A 11 -1.32 -30.82 26.66
C LYS A 11 -0.57 -30.91 25.33
N ASP A 12 -1.01 -30.17 24.32
CA ASP A 12 -0.43 -30.18 22.97
C ASP A 12 0.81 -29.29 22.85
N VAL A 13 1.17 -28.56 23.93
CA VAL A 13 2.34 -27.69 23.96
C VAL A 13 3.49 -28.36 24.69
N ASN A 14 4.54 -28.72 23.97
CA ASN A 14 5.72 -29.36 24.55
C ASN A 14 6.55 -28.39 25.41
N ARG A 15 6.66 -27.12 24.98
CA ARG A 15 7.51 -26.11 25.61
C ARG A 15 6.96 -24.70 25.44
N LEU A 16 7.11 -23.89 26.48
CA LEU A 16 6.96 -22.43 26.47
C LEU A 16 8.33 -21.78 26.68
N GLN A 17 8.79 -20.99 25.71
CA GLN A 17 10.03 -20.21 25.81
C GLN A 17 9.71 -18.75 26.10
N ILE A 18 10.50 -18.15 26.99
CA ILE A 18 10.38 -16.75 27.41
C ILE A 18 11.79 -16.17 27.43
N ASP A 19 12.03 -15.11 26.67
CA ASP A 19 13.30 -14.38 26.54
C ASP A 19 13.42 -13.18 27.49
N ASP A 20 12.32 -12.77 28.12
CA ASP A 20 12.31 -11.77 29.20
C ASP A 20 12.42 -12.40 30.61
N SER A 21 13.40 -11.93 31.40
CA SER A 21 13.72 -12.49 32.71
C SER A 21 12.62 -12.26 33.76
N GLU A 22 11.96 -11.11 33.71
CA GLU A 22 10.88 -10.74 34.63
C GLU A 22 9.63 -11.58 34.32
N ALA A 23 9.25 -11.69 33.04
CA ALA A 23 8.15 -12.50 32.58
C ALA A 23 8.37 -13.99 32.88
N TYR A 24 9.59 -14.51 32.72
CA TYR A 24 9.92 -15.90 33.07
C TYR A 24 9.69 -16.16 34.56
N SER A 25 10.21 -15.29 35.43
CA SER A 25 10.06 -15.40 36.88
C SER A 25 8.59 -15.40 37.30
N LYS A 26 7.80 -14.45 36.77
CA LYS A 26 6.35 -14.39 36.98
C LYS A 26 5.61 -15.63 36.46
N ALA A 27 6.04 -16.18 35.32
CA ALA A 27 5.42 -17.38 34.75
C ALA A 27 5.62 -18.60 35.65
N ILE A 28 6.84 -18.78 36.16
CA ILE A 28 7.20 -19.86 37.08
C ILE A 28 6.40 -19.76 38.39
N GLU A 29 6.26 -18.56 38.95
CA GLU A 29 5.46 -18.35 40.17
C GLU A 29 3.98 -18.72 39.97
N LEU A 30 3.37 -18.25 38.88
CA LEU A 30 1.98 -18.56 38.54
C LEU A 30 1.74 -20.06 38.32
N VAL A 31 2.67 -20.74 37.64
CA VAL A 31 2.51 -22.18 37.36
C VAL A 31 2.77 -23.04 38.59
N LYS A 32 3.63 -22.61 39.53
CA LYS A 32 3.82 -23.30 40.81
C LYS A 32 2.53 -23.37 41.63
N SER A 33 1.68 -22.34 41.60
CA SER A 33 0.44 -22.32 42.36
C SER A 33 -0.73 -23.01 41.65
N LEU A 34 -0.81 -22.90 40.32
CA LEU A 34 -1.99 -23.33 39.56
C LEU A 34 -1.84 -24.67 38.85
N ALA A 35 -0.64 -25.00 38.37
CA ALA A 35 -0.41 -26.21 37.58
C ALA A 35 1.05 -26.71 37.68
N PRO A 36 1.49 -27.22 38.85
CA PRO A 36 2.89 -27.57 39.09
C PRO A 36 3.51 -28.52 38.05
N SER A 37 2.71 -29.43 37.48
CA SER A 37 3.12 -30.37 36.44
C SER A 37 3.59 -29.71 35.14
N CYS A 38 3.20 -28.45 34.89
CA CYS A 38 3.58 -27.70 33.70
C CYS A 38 4.91 -26.98 33.85
N LYS A 39 5.48 -26.90 35.06
CA LYS A 39 6.69 -26.10 35.36
C LYS A 39 7.88 -26.49 34.49
N SER A 40 8.09 -27.79 34.26
CA SER A 40 9.22 -28.31 33.45
C SER A 40 9.15 -27.90 31.98
N ARG A 41 7.98 -27.47 31.49
CA ARG A 41 7.78 -27.03 30.11
C ARG A 41 8.12 -25.55 29.90
N ILE A 42 8.29 -24.76 30.97
CA ILE A 42 8.64 -23.35 30.89
C ILE A 42 10.15 -23.21 30.93
N GLN A 43 10.75 -22.70 29.86
CA GLN A 43 12.19 -22.54 29.69
C GLN A 43 12.54 -21.08 29.43
N PHE A 44 13.58 -20.59 30.12
CA PHE A 44 14.14 -19.29 29.82
C PHE A 44 14.98 -19.40 28.54
N TYR A 45 14.78 -18.48 27.62
CA TYR A 45 15.51 -18.41 26.37
C TYR A 45 16.67 -17.42 26.53
N SER A 46 17.90 -17.89 26.32
CA SER A 46 19.13 -17.11 26.56
C SER A 46 20.16 -17.24 25.44
N ASN A 47 19.72 -17.69 24.26
CA ASN A 47 20.60 -17.80 23.11
C ASN A 47 20.95 -16.41 22.56
N GLU A 48 22.05 -16.32 21.81
CA GLU A 48 22.50 -15.08 21.18
C GLU A 48 21.53 -14.57 20.11
N ILE A 49 20.96 -15.49 19.32
CA ILE A 49 19.96 -15.16 18.29
C ILE A 49 18.62 -14.91 18.97
N PRO A 50 17.91 -13.80 18.70
CA PRO A 50 16.59 -13.52 19.27
C PRO A 50 15.59 -14.67 19.10
N LEU A 51 14.70 -14.83 20.09
CA LEU A 51 13.75 -15.94 20.15
C LEU A 51 12.91 -16.05 18.87
N PHE A 52 12.31 -14.95 18.41
CA PHE A 52 11.45 -14.96 17.23
C PHE A 52 12.22 -15.25 15.93
N GLU A 53 13.43 -14.73 15.80
CA GLU A 53 14.31 -15.00 14.66
C GLU A 53 14.69 -16.48 14.60
N SER A 54 15.06 -17.08 15.73
CA SER A 54 15.44 -18.50 15.80
C SER A 54 14.32 -19.47 15.36
N TYR A 55 13.06 -19.02 15.42
CA TYR A 55 11.88 -19.77 14.99
C TYR A 55 11.22 -19.22 13.72
N ASN A 56 11.84 -18.24 13.05
CA ASN A 56 11.31 -17.55 11.88
C ASN A 56 9.90 -16.96 12.08
N VAL A 57 9.58 -16.51 13.29
CA VAL A 57 8.25 -15.95 13.61
C VAL A 57 8.02 -14.66 12.82
N ASP A 58 9.01 -13.78 12.74
CA ASP A 58 8.90 -12.51 12.01
C ASP A 58 8.57 -12.74 10.53
N LEU A 59 9.22 -13.71 9.89
CA LEU A 59 8.92 -14.11 8.51
C LEU A 59 7.47 -14.61 8.34
N GLN A 60 6.93 -15.32 9.34
CA GLN A 60 5.53 -15.77 9.31
C GLN A 60 4.56 -14.60 9.53
N LEU A 61 4.91 -13.63 10.38
CA LEU A 61 4.12 -12.41 10.58
C LEU A 61 4.06 -11.58 9.30
N GLU A 62 5.19 -11.36 8.64
CA GLU A 62 5.24 -10.66 7.34
C GLU A 62 4.38 -11.37 6.29
N LYS A 63 4.47 -12.70 6.21
CA LYS A 63 3.62 -13.50 5.30
C LYS A 63 2.13 -13.37 5.66
N ALA A 64 1.78 -13.34 6.94
CA ALA A 64 0.41 -13.16 7.41
C ALA A 64 -0.13 -11.74 7.20
N LEU A 65 0.74 -10.73 7.03
CA LEU A 65 0.33 -9.36 6.70
C LEU A 65 0.12 -9.15 5.19
N LYS A 66 0.68 -10.01 4.32
CA LYS A 66 0.48 -9.91 2.87
C LYS A 66 -0.98 -10.15 2.50
N LYS A 67 -1.49 -9.39 1.54
CA LYS A 67 -2.82 -9.61 0.94
C LYS A 67 -2.92 -10.97 0.26
N LYS A 68 -1.85 -11.42 -0.39
CA LYS A 68 -1.79 -12.68 -1.16
C LYS A 68 -1.01 -13.77 -0.41
N VAL A 69 -1.59 -14.96 -0.28
CA VAL A 69 -0.97 -16.16 0.32
C VAL A 69 -0.95 -17.28 -0.71
N TRP A 70 0.24 -17.78 -1.05
CA TRP A 70 0.38 -18.89 -1.99
C TRP A 70 0.17 -20.24 -1.32
N LEU A 71 -0.45 -21.15 -2.05
CA LEU A 71 -0.56 -22.57 -1.71
C LEU A 71 0.54 -23.35 -2.44
N ASP A 72 0.91 -24.51 -1.91
CA ASP A 72 2.00 -25.34 -2.47
C ASP A 72 1.72 -25.80 -3.91
N CYS A 73 0.44 -25.90 -4.29
CA CYS A 73 0.02 -26.26 -5.64
C CYS A 73 0.13 -25.10 -6.66
N GLY A 74 0.50 -23.89 -6.24
CA GLY A 74 0.60 -22.71 -7.12
C GLY A 74 -0.72 -21.91 -7.26
N ALA A 75 -1.78 -22.38 -6.62
CA ALA A 75 -2.96 -21.58 -6.29
C ALA A 75 -2.62 -20.54 -5.22
N TYR A 76 -3.52 -19.58 -5.01
CA TYR A 76 -3.33 -18.55 -3.98
C TYR A 76 -4.65 -18.03 -3.42
N LEU A 77 -4.57 -17.53 -2.19
CA LEU A 77 -5.63 -16.88 -1.47
C LEU A 77 -5.42 -15.37 -1.47
N VAL A 78 -6.49 -14.60 -1.61
CA VAL A 78 -6.49 -13.15 -1.45
C VAL A 78 -7.33 -12.79 -0.23
N PHE A 79 -6.75 -12.06 0.72
CA PHE A 79 -7.42 -11.63 1.94
C PHE A 79 -7.70 -10.13 1.90
N ASP A 80 -8.97 -9.76 1.94
CA ASP A 80 -9.42 -8.37 2.03
C ASP A 80 -10.16 -8.15 3.35
N GLN A 81 -9.54 -7.38 4.24
CA GLN A 81 -10.15 -6.98 5.51
C GLN A 81 -10.74 -5.57 5.36
N THR A 82 -12.07 -5.49 5.45
CA THR A 82 -12.82 -4.24 5.55
C THR A 82 -13.15 -3.93 7.03
N GLU A 83 -13.83 -2.83 7.28
CA GLU A 83 -14.32 -2.47 8.62
C GLU A 83 -15.34 -3.49 9.15
N ALA A 84 -16.28 -3.93 8.31
CA ALA A 84 -17.42 -4.75 8.73
C ALA A 84 -17.15 -6.27 8.63
N LEU A 85 -16.41 -6.69 7.60
CA LEU A 85 -16.20 -8.11 7.30
C LEU A 85 -14.84 -8.37 6.63
N ALA A 86 -14.40 -9.64 6.67
CA ALA A 86 -13.24 -10.10 5.92
C ALA A 86 -13.70 -10.98 4.75
N VAL A 87 -13.16 -10.73 3.56
CA VAL A 87 -13.37 -11.54 2.35
C VAL A 87 -12.11 -12.32 2.05
N ILE A 88 -12.26 -13.59 1.71
CA ILE A 88 -11.17 -14.47 1.32
C ILE A 88 -11.51 -15.10 -0.02
N ASP A 89 -10.71 -14.84 -1.03
CA ASP A 89 -10.91 -15.31 -2.40
C ASP A 89 -9.88 -16.38 -2.78
N VAL A 90 -10.33 -17.47 -3.42
CA VAL A 90 -9.51 -18.63 -3.78
C VAL A 90 -9.26 -18.64 -5.29
N ASN A 91 -7.99 -18.55 -5.69
CA ASN A 91 -7.59 -18.53 -7.10
C ASN A 91 -6.72 -19.74 -7.45
N THR A 92 -7.01 -20.40 -8.57
CA THR A 92 -6.20 -21.53 -9.10
C THR A 92 -4.79 -21.13 -9.54
N GLY A 93 -4.57 -19.87 -9.92
CA GLY A 93 -3.24 -19.37 -10.29
C GLY A 93 -2.63 -20.15 -11.46
N LYS A 94 -1.43 -20.72 -11.26
CA LYS A 94 -0.72 -21.54 -12.26
C LYS A 94 -1.07 -23.04 -12.18
N PHE A 95 -1.98 -23.42 -11.27
CA PHE A 95 -2.37 -24.81 -11.09
C PHE A 95 -3.36 -25.22 -12.20
N THR A 96 -2.81 -25.54 -13.38
CA THR A 96 -3.55 -26.17 -14.48
C THR A 96 -3.20 -27.66 -14.48
N GLY A 97 -3.83 -28.42 -13.59
CA GLY A 97 -3.67 -29.87 -13.57
C GLY A 97 -3.97 -30.46 -14.94
N SER A 98 -3.11 -31.34 -15.43
CA SER A 98 -3.33 -32.09 -16.66
C SER A 98 -4.43 -33.12 -16.44
N ILE A 99 -5.50 -33.02 -17.23
CA ILE A 99 -6.54 -34.01 -17.58
C ILE A 99 -7.96 -33.78 -16.99
N ASN A 100 -8.15 -33.24 -15.77
CA ASN A 100 -9.50 -32.91 -15.26
C ASN A 100 -9.57 -31.61 -14.43
N LEU A 101 -10.36 -30.64 -14.90
CA LEU A 101 -10.51 -29.33 -14.28
C LEU A 101 -11.28 -29.42 -12.94
N GLU A 102 -12.30 -30.27 -12.86
CA GLU A 102 -13.15 -30.42 -11.67
C GLU A 102 -12.34 -30.96 -10.48
N ASP A 103 -11.55 -32.01 -10.68
CA ASP A 103 -10.67 -32.56 -9.65
C ASP A 103 -9.65 -31.53 -9.17
N THR A 104 -9.10 -30.74 -10.11
CA THR A 104 -8.13 -29.67 -9.82
C THR A 104 -8.76 -28.60 -8.92
N VAL A 105 -10.01 -28.21 -9.20
CA VAL A 105 -10.79 -27.24 -8.41
C VAL A 105 -11.05 -27.79 -7.00
N PHE A 106 -11.55 -29.02 -6.90
CA PHE A 106 -11.87 -29.63 -5.61
C PHE A 106 -10.62 -29.73 -4.71
N GLN A 107 -9.50 -30.23 -5.25
CA GLN A 107 -8.24 -30.31 -4.50
C GLN A 107 -7.73 -28.94 -4.07
N THR A 108 -7.86 -27.92 -4.94
CA THR A 108 -7.48 -26.54 -4.60
C THR A 108 -8.30 -26.02 -3.44
N ASN A 109 -9.63 -26.19 -3.46
CA ASN A 109 -10.51 -25.78 -2.38
C ASN A 109 -10.23 -26.51 -1.06
N MET A 110 -9.85 -27.79 -1.11
CA MET A 110 -9.45 -28.56 0.07
C MET A 110 -8.14 -28.03 0.70
N MET A 111 -7.14 -27.68 -0.12
CA MET A 111 -5.90 -27.04 0.36
C MET A 111 -6.17 -25.63 0.89
N ALA A 112 -7.02 -24.87 0.20
CA ALA A 112 -7.46 -23.55 0.62
C ALA A 112 -8.13 -23.59 2.00
N ALA A 113 -9.04 -24.55 2.24
CA ALA A 113 -9.70 -24.70 3.53
C ALA A 113 -8.73 -24.84 4.72
N VAL A 114 -7.61 -25.56 4.52
CA VAL A 114 -6.55 -25.71 5.54
C VAL A 114 -5.85 -24.37 5.82
N GLU A 115 -5.39 -23.70 4.76
CA GLU A 115 -4.65 -22.45 4.91
C GLU A 115 -5.55 -21.31 5.40
N ILE A 116 -6.82 -21.26 4.98
CA ILE A 116 -7.82 -20.31 5.47
C ILE A 116 -7.99 -20.43 6.98
N ALA A 117 -8.21 -21.64 7.51
CA ALA A 117 -8.36 -21.84 8.95
C ALA A 117 -7.11 -21.39 9.74
N LYS A 118 -5.92 -21.62 9.18
CA LYS A 118 -4.65 -21.17 9.76
C LYS A 118 -4.54 -19.64 9.72
N GLN A 119 -4.84 -19.00 8.60
CA GLN A 119 -4.75 -17.54 8.43
C GLN A 119 -5.78 -16.79 9.27
N ILE A 120 -7.00 -17.32 9.44
CA ILE A 120 -8.01 -16.77 10.35
C ILE A 120 -7.43 -16.63 11.78
N ARG A 121 -6.69 -17.64 12.24
CA ARG A 121 -6.02 -17.61 13.55
C ARG A 121 -4.83 -16.65 13.58
N LEU A 122 -3.92 -16.76 12.61
CA LEU A 122 -2.69 -15.95 12.58
C LEU A 122 -2.99 -14.45 12.46
N ARG A 123 -3.93 -14.08 11.58
CA ARG A 123 -4.37 -12.70 11.38
C ARG A 123 -5.36 -12.24 12.44
N ASN A 124 -5.84 -13.16 13.28
CA ASN A 124 -6.92 -12.94 14.23
C ASN A 124 -8.16 -12.27 13.59
N LEU A 125 -8.62 -12.81 12.46
CA LEU A 125 -9.82 -12.32 11.78
C LEU A 125 -11.05 -12.59 12.68
N GLY A 126 -11.97 -11.64 12.74
CA GLY A 126 -13.16 -11.75 13.59
C GLY A 126 -14.33 -10.97 13.01
N GLY A 127 -15.54 -11.26 13.50
CA GLY A 127 -16.77 -10.78 12.89
C GLY A 127 -17.26 -11.75 11.81
N ILE A 128 -17.76 -11.18 10.73
CA ILE A 128 -18.22 -11.90 9.54
C ILE A 128 -17.01 -12.16 8.64
N ILE A 129 -16.85 -13.41 8.22
CA ILE A 129 -15.81 -13.84 7.29
C ILE A 129 -16.53 -14.56 6.14
N ILE A 130 -16.30 -14.07 4.92
CA ILE A 130 -16.85 -14.62 3.69
C ILE A 130 -15.72 -15.28 2.92
N VAL A 131 -15.92 -16.52 2.50
CA VAL A 131 -14.95 -17.26 1.67
C VAL A 131 -15.57 -17.54 0.31
N ASP A 132 -14.93 -17.02 -0.73
CA ASP A 132 -15.25 -17.30 -2.12
C ASP A 132 -14.37 -18.47 -2.59
N PHE A 133 -14.91 -19.68 -2.48
CA PHE A 133 -14.25 -20.87 -3.02
C PHE A 133 -14.50 -20.96 -4.52
N ILE A 134 -13.58 -21.58 -5.26
CA ILE A 134 -13.78 -21.82 -6.69
C ILE A 134 -15.05 -22.66 -6.89
N ASP A 135 -15.87 -22.32 -7.88
CA ASP A 135 -17.15 -22.97 -8.14
C ASP A 135 -17.05 -24.50 -8.21
N MET A 136 -17.77 -25.17 -7.31
CA MET A 136 -17.94 -26.62 -7.30
C MET A 136 -19.34 -26.98 -7.78
N VAL A 137 -19.41 -27.98 -8.67
CA VAL A 137 -20.67 -28.48 -9.27
C VAL A 137 -21.41 -29.41 -8.31
N SER A 138 -20.68 -30.14 -7.47
CA SER A 138 -21.24 -31.15 -6.57
C SER A 138 -21.47 -30.61 -5.16
N ASP A 139 -22.69 -30.79 -4.63
CA ASP A 139 -23.00 -30.52 -3.22
C ASP A 139 -22.20 -31.43 -2.26
N GLU A 140 -21.78 -32.62 -2.73
CA GLU A 140 -20.93 -33.52 -1.95
C GLU A 140 -19.52 -32.92 -1.77
N GLU A 141 -18.98 -32.28 -2.80
CA GLU A 141 -17.68 -31.59 -2.73
C GLU A 141 -17.75 -30.39 -1.78
N ARG A 142 -18.82 -29.59 -1.88
CA ARG A 142 -19.09 -28.48 -0.95
C ARG A 142 -19.13 -28.96 0.50
N ALA A 143 -19.83 -30.08 0.77
CA ALA A 143 -19.90 -30.67 2.09
C ALA A 143 -18.52 -31.14 2.60
N LYS A 144 -17.69 -31.73 1.73
CA LYS A 144 -16.32 -32.15 2.06
C LYS A 144 -15.42 -30.95 2.41
N VAL A 145 -15.50 -29.86 1.63
CA VAL A 145 -14.76 -28.62 1.91
C VAL A 145 -15.17 -28.01 3.26
N ILE A 146 -16.48 -27.95 3.54
CA ILE A 146 -16.99 -27.48 4.85
C ILE A 146 -16.48 -28.37 5.98
N ALA A 147 -16.56 -29.69 5.83
CA ALA A 147 -16.09 -30.63 6.85
C ALA A 147 -14.59 -30.46 7.12
N LYS A 148 -13.79 -30.29 6.06
CA LYS A 148 -12.35 -30.04 6.18
C LYS A 148 -12.08 -28.73 6.90
N LEU A 149 -12.72 -27.64 6.48
CA LEU A 149 -12.58 -26.34 7.11
C LEU A 149 -12.97 -26.38 8.59
N ASN A 150 -14.10 -27.00 8.93
CA ASN A 150 -14.56 -27.17 10.31
C ASN A 150 -13.51 -27.90 11.15
N SER A 151 -12.96 -29.02 10.65
CA SER A 151 -11.95 -29.79 11.37
C SER A 151 -10.70 -28.97 11.70
N GLU A 152 -10.27 -28.08 10.81
CA GLU A 152 -9.10 -27.22 11.02
C GLU A 152 -9.42 -26.03 11.94
N LEU A 153 -10.68 -25.56 11.95
CA LEU A 153 -11.15 -24.48 12.82
C LEU A 153 -11.39 -24.95 14.27
N GLN A 154 -11.58 -26.25 14.53
CA GLN A 154 -11.64 -26.79 15.90
C GLN A 154 -10.39 -26.51 16.74
N ARG A 155 -9.26 -26.20 16.09
CA ARG A 155 -8.01 -25.78 16.77
C ARG A 155 -8.07 -24.35 17.29
N ASP A 156 -9.03 -23.54 16.85
CA ASP A 156 -9.23 -22.19 17.35
C ASP A 156 -9.87 -22.21 18.74
N LYS A 157 -9.37 -21.37 19.65
CA LYS A 157 -9.92 -21.22 21.01
C LYS A 157 -11.08 -20.22 21.07
N THR A 158 -11.30 -19.48 19.99
CA THR A 158 -12.39 -18.51 19.84
C THR A 158 -13.61 -19.22 19.26
N LYS A 159 -14.82 -18.83 19.70
CA LYS A 159 -16.06 -19.40 19.16
C LYS A 159 -16.20 -19.04 17.67
N ILE A 160 -16.34 -20.07 16.83
CA ILE A 160 -16.54 -19.97 15.39
C ILE A 160 -17.78 -20.79 15.00
N ASN A 161 -18.60 -20.25 14.11
CA ASN A 161 -19.69 -20.99 13.49
C ASN A 161 -19.57 -20.87 11.96
N ILE A 162 -19.68 -21.99 11.26
CA ILE A 162 -19.83 -22.03 9.80
C ILE A 162 -21.33 -22.08 9.52
N LEU A 163 -21.86 -21.08 8.82
CA LEU A 163 -23.30 -20.99 8.51
C LEU A 163 -23.66 -21.80 7.25
N GLY A 164 -22.69 -21.99 6.36
CA GLY A 164 -22.85 -22.73 5.11
C GLY A 164 -22.70 -21.83 3.88
N PHE A 165 -22.99 -22.38 2.71
CA PHE A 165 -22.95 -21.65 1.45
C PHE A 165 -24.23 -20.81 1.27
N THR A 166 -24.06 -19.57 0.81
CA THR A 166 -25.15 -18.69 0.39
C THR A 166 -25.69 -19.12 -0.98
N SER A 167 -26.81 -18.52 -1.38
CA SER A 167 -27.35 -18.65 -2.74
C SER A 167 -26.40 -18.12 -3.83
N LEU A 168 -25.41 -17.31 -3.46
CA LEU A 168 -24.39 -16.77 -4.37
C LEU A 168 -23.14 -17.67 -4.45
N GLY A 169 -23.11 -18.81 -3.75
CA GLY A 169 -21.94 -19.71 -3.75
C GLY A 169 -20.83 -19.31 -2.76
N LEU A 170 -21.03 -18.27 -1.96
CA LEU A 170 -20.06 -17.82 -0.94
C LEU A 170 -20.27 -18.57 0.37
N LEU A 171 -19.19 -18.99 1.05
CA LEU A 171 -19.27 -19.63 2.37
C LEU A 171 -19.22 -18.58 3.50
N GLU A 172 -20.21 -18.60 4.39
CA GLU A 172 -20.30 -17.69 5.52
C GLU A 172 -19.78 -18.31 6.82
N ILE A 173 -18.94 -17.53 7.53
CA ILE A 173 -18.37 -17.90 8.82
C ILE A 173 -18.53 -16.71 9.77
N THR A 174 -18.87 -17.01 11.03
CA THR A 174 -18.86 -16.02 12.11
C THR A 174 -17.82 -16.42 13.15
N ARG A 175 -16.93 -15.49 13.51
CA ARG A 175 -15.93 -15.69 14.57
C ARG A 175 -16.02 -14.56 15.58
N LYS A 176 -16.13 -14.88 16.87
CA LYS A 176 -16.25 -13.85 17.92
C LYS A 176 -15.05 -12.88 17.87
N LYS A 177 -15.29 -11.56 17.77
CA LYS A 177 -14.23 -10.55 17.86
C LYS A 177 -13.81 -10.38 19.34
N VAL A 178 -12.60 -10.81 19.69
CA VAL A 178 -12.09 -10.81 21.08
C VAL A 178 -10.92 -9.85 21.28
N LYS A 179 -10.13 -9.61 20.23
CA LYS A 179 -8.94 -8.75 20.21
C LYS A 179 -8.82 -8.09 18.84
N GLN A 180 -7.98 -7.07 18.76
CA GLN A 180 -7.59 -6.45 17.50
C GLN A 180 -6.96 -7.47 16.53
N SER A 181 -7.15 -7.29 15.23
CA SER A 181 -6.53 -8.12 14.20
C SER A 181 -5.02 -7.87 14.13
N LEU A 182 -4.28 -8.78 13.49
CA LEU A 182 -2.84 -8.61 13.32
C LEU A 182 -2.49 -7.31 12.57
N ARG A 183 -3.30 -6.95 11.57
CA ARG A 183 -3.19 -5.70 10.81
C ARG A 183 -3.38 -4.48 11.72
N GLU A 184 -4.42 -4.48 12.53
CA GLU A 184 -4.72 -3.37 13.46
C GLU A 184 -3.62 -3.17 14.53
N ILE A 185 -2.83 -4.20 14.84
CA ILE A 185 -1.73 -4.12 15.83
C ILE A 185 -0.41 -3.66 15.18
N LEU A 186 -0.11 -4.13 13.97
CA LEU A 186 1.21 -3.97 13.35
C LEU A 186 1.27 -2.94 12.21
N GLN A 187 0.13 -2.40 11.77
CA GLN A 187 0.06 -1.45 10.66
C GLN A 187 -0.75 -0.22 11.04
N VAL A 188 -0.42 0.89 10.40
CA VAL A 188 -1.18 2.15 10.45
C VAL A 188 -1.85 2.40 9.11
N GLU A 189 -2.92 3.20 9.10
CA GLU A 189 -3.56 3.60 7.86
C GLU A 189 -2.62 4.46 7.00
N CYS A 190 -2.73 4.33 5.68
CA CYS A 190 -1.90 5.06 4.75
C CYS A 190 -2.35 6.52 4.68
N GLU A 191 -1.50 7.47 5.09
CA GLU A 191 -1.81 8.91 5.10
C GLU A 191 -2.12 9.49 3.71
N SER A 192 -1.63 8.86 2.64
CA SER A 192 -1.84 9.34 1.28
C SER A 192 -3.22 8.98 0.71
N CYS A 193 -3.87 7.94 1.24
CA CYS A 193 -5.14 7.44 0.70
C CYS A 193 -6.13 7.02 1.76
N ASP A 194 -5.90 7.36 3.03
CA ASP A 194 -6.72 6.99 4.20
C ASP A 194 -7.08 5.50 4.20
N GLY A 195 -6.09 4.65 3.87
CA GLY A 195 -6.26 3.21 3.81
C GLY A 195 -7.09 2.65 2.65
N VAL A 196 -7.56 3.50 1.71
CA VAL A 196 -8.37 3.08 0.53
C VAL A 196 -7.57 2.25 -0.47
N GLY A 197 -6.25 2.47 -0.55
CA GLY A 197 -5.36 1.72 -1.46
C GLY A 197 -5.32 2.24 -2.91
N TYR A 198 -5.98 3.35 -3.19
CA TYR A 198 -5.95 4.03 -4.49
C TYR A 198 -5.85 5.54 -4.28
N ILE A 199 -5.13 6.21 -5.18
CA ILE A 199 -5.06 7.68 -5.25
C ILE A 199 -5.66 8.16 -6.57
N ALA A 200 -6.06 9.43 -6.64
CA ALA A 200 -6.59 10.01 -7.86
C ALA A 200 -5.54 9.96 -8.99
N SER A 201 -5.99 9.81 -10.25
CA SER A 201 -5.09 9.84 -11.40
C SER A 201 -4.47 11.23 -11.59
N ILE A 202 -3.35 11.29 -12.32
CA ILE A 202 -2.70 12.55 -12.65
C ILE A 202 -3.64 13.51 -13.38
N ASP A 203 -4.51 13.00 -14.26
CA ASP A 203 -5.53 13.80 -14.95
C ASP A 203 -6.55 14.38 -13.98
N SER A 204 -6.96 13.61 -12.96
CA SER A 204 -7.88 14.08 -11.93
C SER A 204 -7.24 15.20 -11.08
N PHE A 205 -5.97 15.04 -10.71
CA PHE A 205 -5.19 16.08 -10.04
C PHE A 205 -5.04 17.33 -10.91
N ALA A 206 -4.74 17.17 -12.20
CA ALA A 206 -4.64 18.28 -13.14
C ALA A 206 -5.97 19.05 -13.25
N GLN A 207 -7.11 18.36 -13.30
CA GLN A 207 -8.42 19.02 -13.29
C GLN A 207 -8.68 19.81 -12.00
N LYS A 208 -8.26 19.30 -10.83
CA LYS A 208 -8.33 20.05 -9.56
C LYS A 208 -7.42 21.29 -9.59
N ALA A 209 -6.20 21.14 -10.12
CA ALA A 209 -5.28 22.25 -10.27
C ALA A 209 -5.84 23.32 -11.22
N ILE A 210 -6.39 22.95 -12.39
CA ILE A 210 -7.05 23.86 -13.33
C ILE A 210 -8.16 24.65 -12.64
N ARG A 211 -9.02 23.99 -11.85
CA ARG A 211 -10.08 24.69 -11.09
C ARG A 211 -9.49 25.67 -10.08
N SER A 212 -8.40 25.31 -9.42
CA SER A 212 -7.70 26.20 -8.48
C SER A 212 -7.08 27.40 -9.19
N VAL A 213 -6.47 27.21 -10.37
CA VAL A 213 -5.99 28.27 -11.26
C VAL A 213 -7.14 29.23 -11.61
N GLN A 214 -8.29 28.70 -12.04
CA GLN A 214 -9.47 29.50 -12.38
C GLN A 214 -9.98 30.29 -11.17
N GLN A 215 -10.04 29.68 -9.98
CA GLN A 215 -10.45 30.37 -8.75
C GLN A 215 -9.50 31.50 -8.38
N ILE A 216 -8.18 31.25 -8.39
CA ILE A 216 -7.16 32.26 -8.13
C ILE A 216 -7.28 33.41 -9.14
N ALA A 217 -7.43 33.08 -10.42
CA ALA A 217 -7.52 34.07 -11.48
C ALA A 217 -8.78 34.95 -11.36
N ASN A 218 -9.93 34.35 -11.11
CA ASN A 218 -11.19 35.09 -10.94
C ASN A 218 -11.19 35.99 -9.69
N ASN A 219 -10.49 35.60 -8.64
CA ASN A 219 -10.38 36.37 -7.40
C ASN A 219 -9.27 37.45 -7.43
N THR A 220 -8.42 37.43 -8.45
CA THR A 220 -7.30 38.37 -8.58
C THR A 220 -7.65 39.43 -9.61
N LYS A 221 -7.50 40.73 -9.30
CA LYS A 221 -7.80 41.81 -10.25
C LYS A 221 -6.70 42.09 -11.27
N ALA A 222 -5.51 41.53 -11.08
CA ALA A 222 -4.34 41.77 -11.92
C ALA A 222 -4.49 41.25 -13.36
N GLU A 223 -3.71 41.81 -14.27
CA GLU A 223 -3.65 41.41 -15.68
C GLU A 223 -2.94 40.05 -15.86
N ALA A 224 -1.87 39.84 -15.09
CA ALA A 224 -1.04 38.64 -15.17
C ALA A 224 -0.80 38.00 -13.80
N LEU A 225 -0.56 36.68 -13.81
CA LEU A 225 -0.35 35.83 -12.64
C LEU A 225 0.87 34.94 -12.84
N LEU A 226 1.70 34.78 -11.81
CA LEU A 226 2.72 33.73 -11.72
C LEU A 226 2.25 32.67 -10.74
N LEU A 227 2.04 31.45 -11.23
CA LEU A 227 1.51 30.33 -10.47
C LEU A 227 2.59 29.26 -10.28
N GLY A 228 2.82 28.88 -9.03
CA GLY A 228 3.63 27.74 -8.64
C GLY A 228 2.77 26.47 -8.62
N VAL A 229 3.20 25.43 -9.32
CA VAL A 229 2.53 24.12 -9.37
C VAL A 229 3.56 22.99 -9.42
N ASN A 230 3.14 21.76 -9.10
CA ASN A 230 4.00 20.59 -9.29
C ASN A 230 4.41 20.43 -10.78
N PRO A 231 5.66 20.07 -11.12
CA PRO A 231 6.12 19.96 -12.51
C PRO A 231 5.28 19.02 -13.39
N GLN A 232 4.77 17.90 -12.84
CA GLN A 232 3.91 16.98 -13.60
C GLN A 232 2.60 17.64 -14.03
N ILE A 233 2.07 18.51 -13.16
CA ILE A 233 0.84 19.26 -13.39
C ILE A 233 1.11 20.44 -14.32
N ALA A 234 2.27 21.11 -14.19
CA ALA A 234 2.71 22.15 -15.11
C ALA A 234 2.70 21.65 -16.56
N SER A 235 3.26 20.46 -16.81
CA SER A 235 3.27 19.86 -18.15
C SER A 235 1.87 19.69 -18.74
N ILE A 236 0.88 19.31 -17.93
CA ILE A 236 -0.51 19.11 -18.39
C ILE A 236 -1.23 20.45 -18.57
N LEU A 237 -1.02 21.39 -17.64
CA LEU A 237 -1.57 22.74 -17.69
C LEU A 237 -1.09 23.50 -18.93
N ILE A 238 0.20 23.40 -19.26
CA ILE A 238 0.80 24.00 -20.45
C ILE A 238 0.32 23.26 -21.70
N GLY A 239 0.40 21.93 -21.68
CA GLY A 239 0.06 21.07 -22.81
C GLY A 239 1.02 21.21 -23.99
N PRO A 240 0.87 20.37 -25.03
CA PRO A 240 1.74 20.41 -26.21
C PRO A 240 1.72 21.78 -26.89
N GLY A 241 2.89 22.41 -27.03
CA GLY A 241 3.04 23.72 -27.65
C GLY A 241 2.30 24.86 -26.93
N GLY A 242 1.96 24.70 -25.64
CA GLY A 242 1.23 25.73 -24.88
C GLY A 242 -0.29 25.75 -25.09
N ALA A 243 -0.83 24.85 -25.90
CA ALA A 243 -2.23 24.91 -26.34
C ALA A 243 -3.28 24.83 -25.22
N ASN A 244 -2.95 24.20 -24.08
CA ASN A 244 -3.88 24.11 -22.94
C ASN A 244 -3.87 25.41 -22.11
N LEU A 245 -2.68 25.98 -21.92
CA LEU A 245 -2.51 27.25 -21.21
C LEU A 245 -3.18 28.39 -22.00
N ASP A 246 -2.94 28.47 -23.31
CA ASP A 246 -3.56 29.46 -24.20
C ASP A 246 -5.09 29.45 -24.11
N LYS A 247 -5.70 28.26 -24.09
CA LYS A 247 -7.16 28.11 -23.92
C LYS A 247 -7.63 28.65 -22.58
N THR A 248 -6.87 28.35 -21.52
CA THR A 248 -7.18 28.78 -20.15
C THR A 248 -7.06 30.28 -19.99
N GLU A 249 -5.99 30.88 -20.51
CA GLU A 249 -5.77 32.33 -20.53
C GLU A 249 -6.87 33.08 -21.29
N ARG A 250 -7.25 32.61 -22.48
CA ARG A 250 -8.34 33.21 -23.28
C ARG A 250 -9.67 33.19 -22.54
N MET A 251 -9.98 32.08 -21.87
CA MET A 251 -11.21 31.95 -21.10
C MET A 251 -11.23 32.86 -19.88
N LEU A 252 -10.09 33.06 -19.21
CA LEU A 252 -9.96 33.88 -18.01
C LEU A 252 -9.67 35.36 -18.31
N ASN A 253 -9.36 35.68 -19.57
CA ASN A 253 -8.92 37.00 -20.03
C ASN A 253 -7.73 37.55 -19.20
N LYS A 254 -6.75 36.70 -18.90
CA LYS A 254 -5.55 36.98 -18.07
C LYS A 254 -4.34 36.21 -18.61
N THR A 255 -3.16 36.78 -18.45
CA THR A 255 -1.90 36.07 -18.74
C THR A 255 -1.46 35.25 -17.53
N ILE A 256 -1.04 34.01 -17.75
CA ILE A 256 -0.69 33.05 -16.71
C ILE A 256 0.70 32.48 -17.01
N TYR A 257 1.64 32.75 -16.12
CA TYR A 257 2.96 32.14 -16.10
C TYR A 257 2.96 30.99 -15.10
N VAL A 258 3.54 29.85 -15.48
CA VAL A 258 3.57 28.65 -14.66
C VAL A 258 5.01 28.32 -14.29
N LYS A 259 5.29 28.20 -12.99
CA LYS A 259 6.59 27.78 -12.46
C LYS A 259 6.46 26.42 -11.75
N GLY A 260 7.31 25.48 -12.14
CA GLY A 260 7.38 24.16 -11.49
C GLY A 260 8.02 24.26 -10.11
N GLN A 261 7.37 23.71 -9.08
CA GLN A 261 7.90 23.57 -7.73
C GLN A 261 7.69 22.15 -7.21
N GLU A 262 8.77 21.38 -7.04
CA GLU A 262 8.71 19.98 -6.57
C GLU A 262 8.16 19.84 -5.15
N SER A 263 8.28 20.90 -4.35
CA SER A 263 7.74 20.95 -2.98
C SER A 263 6.21 21.00 -2.90
N LEU A 264 5.51 21.22 -4.03
CA LEU A 264 4.05 21.28 -4.07
C LEU A 264 3.44 19.90 -4.39
N GLN A 265 2.36 19.57 -3.69
CA GLN A 265 1.54 18.39 -4.00
C GLN A 265 0.82 18.56 -5.35
N LEU A 266 0.33 17.46 -5.92
CA LEU A 266 -0.24 17.42 -7.28
C LEU A 266 -1.53 18.24 -7.46
N ASP A 267 -2.30 18.52 -6.42
CA ASP A 267 -3.46 19.41 -6.49
C ASP A 267 -3.18 20.84 -5.98
N GLN A 268 -1.98 21.11 -5.48
CA GLN A 268 -1.66 22.41 -4.93
C GLN A 268 -1.25 23.39 -6.03
N VAL A 269 -1.90 24.55 -6.03
CA VAL A 269 -1.57 25.70 -6.87
C VAL A 269 -1.35 26.90 -5.98
N ARG A 270 -0.20 27.55 -6.11
CA ARG A 270 0.18 28.71 -5.31
C ARG A 270 0.30 29.95 -6.19
N LEU A 271 -0.36 31.03 -5.81
CA LEU A 271 -0.08 32.35 -6.42
C LEU A 271 1.26 32.86 -5.88
N LEU A 272 2.26 32.97 -6.76
CA LEU A 272 3.59 33.48 -6.43
C LEU A 272 3.67 34.99 -6.57
N ALA A 273 3.08 35.54 -7.65
CA ALA A 273 2.99 36.97 -7.91
C ALA A 273 1.79 37.30 -8.79
N SER A 274 1.31 38.54 -8.73
CA SER A 274 0.26 39.06 -9.63
C SER A 274 0.51 40.55 -9.91
N GLY A 275 0.32 40.99 -11.14
CA GLY A 275 0.63 42.37 -11.54
C GLY A 275 0.29 42.66 -13.00
N THR A 276 1.01 43.61 -13.59
CA THR A 276 1.00 43.82 -15.04
C THR A 276 1.69 42.67 -15.75
N LYS A 277 1.42 42.49 -17.05
CA LYS A 277 2.09 41.46 -17.84
C LYS A 277 3.62 41.57 -17.79
N ALA A 278 4.16 42.77 -17.96
CA ALA A 278 5.60 43.02 -17.99
C ALA A 278 6.29 42.69 -16.66
N GLU A 279 5.68 43.04 -15.52
CA GLU A 279 6.24 42.73 -14.19
C GLU A 279 6.31 41.23 -13.96
N ILE A 280 5.26 40.51 -14.33
CA ILE A 280 5.16 39.07 -14.10
C ILE A 280 6.04 38.27 -15.05
N GLU A 281 6.19 38.72 -16.29
CA GLU A 281 7.12 38.14 -17.25
C GLU A 281 8.54 38.12 -16.69
N ILE A 282 9.02 39.27 -16.17
CA ILE A 282 10.35 39.39 -15.56
C ILE A 282 10.49 38.44 -14.35
N LEU A 283 9.46 38.33 -13.50
CA LEU A 283 9.48 37.44 -12.33
C LEU A 283 9.38 35.95 -12.69
N SER A 284 8.87 35.62 -13.89
CA SER A 284 8.75 34.25 -14.36
C SER A 284 10.07 33.69 -14.89
N LEU A 285 10.98 34.56 -15.33
CA LEU A 285 12.27 34.16 -15.86
C LEU A 285 13.15 33.55 -14.75
N PRO A 286 13.90 32.50 -15.06
CA PRO A 286 14.75 31.83 -14.08
C PRO A 286 16.00 32.64 -13.72
N VAL A 287 16.31 33.69 -14.49
CA VAL A 287 17.51 34.53 -14.34
C VAL A 287 17.17 35.99 -14.57
N LYS A 288 17.96 36.89 -14.00
CA LYS A 288 17.92 38.32 -14.28
C LYS A 288 19.03 38.74 -15.23
N GLU A 289 18.80 39.79 -15.99
CA GLU A 289 19.84 40.39 -16.83
C GLU A 289 21.03 40.83 -15.96
N GLY A 290 22.23 40.38 -16.32
CA GLY A 290 23.47 40.60 -15.57
C GLY A 290 23.72 39.65 -14.40
N GLU A 291 22.84 38.68 -14.14
CA GLU A 291 23.05 37.64 -13.13
C GLU A 291 24.11 36.63 -13.59
N ILE A 292 25.06 36.31 -12.72
CA ILE A 292 26.07 35.27 -12.97
C ILE A 292 25.56 33.97 -12.37
N VAL A 293 25.38 32.95 -13.22
CA VAL A 293 24.83 31.65 -12.82
C VAL A 293 25.75 30.53 -13.30
N ASP A 294 26.04 29.58 -12.42
CA ASP A 294 26.81 28.40 -12.77
C ASP A 294 25.90 27.37 -13.45
N LEU A 295 26.20 27.07 -14.72
CA LEU A 295 25.41 26.14 -15.54
C LEU A 295 26.28 24.99 -16.04
N LYS A 296 25.72 23.78 -16.01
CA LYS A 296 26.36 22.60 -16.62
C LYS A 296 25.88 22.45 -18.06
N ILE A 297 26.81 22.48 -19.02
CA ILE A 297 26.48 22.25 -20.43
C ILE A 297 26.23 20.76 -20.66
N THR A 298 25.04 20.41 -21.12
CA THR A 298 24.61 19.02 -21.28
C THR A 298 24.67 18.54 -22.72
N GLU A 299 24.37 19.40 -23.68
CA GLU A 299 24.19 19.04 -25.10
C GLU A 299 24.67 20.21 -25.99
N ASN A 300 24.96 19.97 -27.27
CA ASN A 300 25.21 21.05 -28.24
C ASN A 300 23.89 21.56 -28.82
N HIS A 301 23.81 22.83 -29.18
CA HIS A 301 22.63 23.38 -29.84
C HIS A 301 22.48 22.79 -31.27
N ILE A 302 21.28 22.31 -31.60
CA ILE A 302 21.02 21.55 -32.85
C ILE A 302 21.29 22.40 -34.10
N ALA A 303 20.96 23.69 -34.06
CA ALA A 303 21.14 24.58 -35.21
C ALA A 303 22.48 25.34 -35.20
N ASN A 304 23.20 25.36 -34.06
CA ASN A 304 24.47 26.08 -33.92
C ASN A 304 25.43 25.26 -33.03
N PRO A 305 26.26 24.39 -33.60
CA PRO A 305 27.11 23.48 -32.83
C PRO A 305 28.15 24.16 -31.93
N GLU A 306 28.45 25.44 -32.14
CA GLU A 306 29.34 26.23 -31.28
C GLU A 306 28.67 26.61 -29.95
N ASP A 307 27.34 26.58 -29.87
CA ASP A 307 26.60 26.88 -28.65
C ASP A 307 26.32 25.62 -27.81
N GLY A 308 26.31 25.80 -26.49
CA GLY A 308 25.95 24.78 -25.53
C GLY A 308 24.50 24.92 -25.06
N ILE A 309 23.83 23.81 -24.81
CA ILE A 309 22.53 23.76 -24.14
C ILE A 309 22.74 23.41 -22.67
N SER A 310 22.16 24.22 -21.80
CA SER A 310 21.96 23.90 -20.38
C SER A 310 20.48 23.97 -20.00
N ARG A 311 20.16 23.61 -18.76
CA ARG A 311 18.81 23.69 -18.21
C ARG A 311 18.85 24.31 -16.82
N ILE A 312 17.99 25.32 -16.58
CA ILE A 312 17.81 25.96 -15.28
C ILE A 312 16.31 26.06 -14.96
N GLU A 313 15.89 25.54 -13.80
CA GLU A 313 14.49 25.57 -13.35
C GLU A 313 13.46 25.11 -14.42
N GLY A 314 13.86 24.18 -15.31
CA GLY A 314 13.01 23.67 -16.40
C GLY A 314 13.09 24.46 -17.72
N TYR A 315 13.76 25.60 -17.75
CA TYR A 315 14.04 26.36 -18.97
C TYR A 315 15.27 25.79 -19.69
N VAL A 316 15.19 25.70 -21.02
CA VAL A 316 16.34 25.43 -21.88
C VAL A 316 17.09 26.74 -22.07
N VAL A 317 18.36 26.76 -21.69
CA VAL A 317 19.23 27.92 -21.83
C VAL A 317 20.21 27.65 -22.95
N ASN A 318 20.22 28.52 -23.97
CA ASN A 318 21.30 28.57 -24.94
C ASN A 318 22.45 29.35 -24.33
N VAL A 319 23.63 28.74 -24.28
CA VAL A 319 24.86 29.36 -23.81
C VAL A 319 25.78 29.52 -25.01
N GLU A 320 25.95 30.77 -25.45
CA GLU A 320 26.77 31.13 -26.60
C GLU A 320 28.23 30.67 -26.40
N ASP A 321 28.85 30.17 -27.48
CA ASP A 321 30.25 29.69 -27.52
C ASP A 321 30.59 28.55 -26.53
N ALA A 322 29.58 27.90 -25.95
CA ALA A 322 29.78 26.89 -24.92
C ALA A 322 29.76 25.43 -25.41
N GLY A 323 29.64 25.19 -26.72
CA GLY A 323 29.54 23.84 -27.31
C GLY A 323 30.78 22.99 -27.05
N ALA A 324 31.96 23.60 -26.99
CA ALA A 324 33.22 22.92 -26.67
C ALA A 324 33.31 22.42 -25.20
N PHE A 325 32.36 22.80 -24.34
CA PHE A 325 32.31 22.43 -22.92
C PHE A 325 31.33 21.28 -22.62
N VAL A 326 30.63 20.74 -23.62
CA VAL A 326 29.79 19.54 -23.43
C VAL A 326 30.63 18.38 -22.87
N GLY A 327 30.20 17.83 -21.74
CA GLY A 327 30.83 16.65 -21.11
C GLY A 327 32.15 16.93 -20.38
N LYS A 328 32.58 18.19 -20.30
CA LYS A 328 33.70 18.59 -19.41
C LYS A 328 33.15 18.90 -18.02
N THR A 329 33.80 18.32 -17.00
CA THR A 329 33.61 18.63 -15.57
C THR A 329 34.50 19.78 -15.15
#